data_AF-F3KKZ2-F1
#
_entry.id   AF-F3KKZ2-F1
#
_cell.length_a   1.000
_cell.length_b   1.000
_cell.length_c   1.000
_cell.angle_alpha   90.00
_cell.angle_beta   90.00
_cell.angle_gamma   90.00
#
_symmetry.space_group_name_H-M   'P 1'
#
loop_
_entity.id
_entity.type
_entity.pdbx_description
1 polymer ?
#
loop_
_entity_poly.entity_id
_entity_poly.type
_entity_poly.pdbx_seq_one_letter_code
_entity_poly.pdbx_strand_id
1 'polypeptide(L)'
;MIFQWLGIFSVAIIVVMIWTMIIIPESEKLTDIDLMDMEYEGQDKIVDNIYGNMTEQFFTQDNLSQEVINRKGNELTIKSTVTSIRSDTREMIFHVENIYHVDALTQMHIDKKDKKFGFTPGVEKKDYSFFHPAVFYDAPLMYKKMDNVNGLDVYVFEVIIEGADASKSFPQFSGHTILTDNTSRLYVEPITGNIVKFEKEWNNYLVEDGKNISTIEIGKKYTTEFTELVLVHLTQEKIENIQFNRIIMPIFLIFIILGSGTIWILFGYLERIRKESVKNEKLALIGDMTAKLSHDLRNPLTIIKNGFELFELGLPEEKRKDNMKRIQNAVDRISYEIEAIMNFVRDNPLHKEQISLRRIIDITIENIEIPEGIKIEKEIPDITINVDREQILRVFSNIIINAIDAMKNGKITIIAKSKTKTIEIEFTDSGPGIPKDKIDKIFQPLFTTKSKGTGLGLSICKTLIEKHGGGISVKNNPTRFTVILPK
;
A
#
# COMPACT_ATOMS: atom_id res chain seq x y z
N MET A 1 -14.13 -8.73 3.16
CA MET A 1 -14.13 -7.26 2.98
C MET A 1 -13.45 -6.52 4.13
N ILE A 2 -13.87 -6.68 5.41
CA ILE A 2 -13.18 -6.07 6.57
C ILE A 2 -11.70 -6.53 6.68
N PHE A 3 -11.43 -7.82 6.43
CA PHE A 3 -10.06 -8.37 6.43
C PHE A 3 -9.13 -7.79 5.34
N GLN A 4 -9.66 -7.37 4.18
CA GLN A 4 -8.84 -6.75 3.13
C GLN A 4 -8.38 -5.34 3.53
N TRP A 5 -9.15 -4.65 4.40
CA TRP A 5 -8.86 -3.30 4.87
C TRP A 5 -7.93 -3.26 6.09
N LEU A 6 -8.04 -4.25 6.99
CA LEU A 6 -6.97 -4.53 7.96
C LEU A 6 -5.63 -4.71 7.21
N GLY A 7 -5.65 -5.40 6.06
CA GLY A 7 -4.52 -5.51 5.15
C GLY A 7 -3.99 -4.15 4.66
N ILE A 8 -4.80 -3.34 3.96
CA ILE A 8 -4.33 -2.07 3.38
C ILE A 8 -3.87 -1.06 4.45
N PHE A 9 -4.61 -0.93 5.55
CA PHE A 9 -4.22 -0.03 6.64
C PHE A 9 -2.96 -0.53 7.35
N SER A 10 -2.79 -1.85 7.52
CA SER A 10 -1.54 -2.40 8.04
C SER A 10 -0.37 -2.15 7.10
N VAL A 11 -0.54 -2.26 5.77
CA VAL A 11 0.49 -1.95 4.78
C VAL A 11 0.89 -0.48 4.85
N ALA A 12 -0.07 0.43 4.93
CA ALA A 12 0.18 1.86 5.08
C ALA A 12 0.99 2.20 6.34
N ILE A 13 0.63 1.62 7.49
CA ILE A 13 1.38 1.78 8.74
C ILE A 13 2.79 1.20 8.58
N ILE A 14 2.92 0.03 7.97
CA ILE A 14 4.22 -0.59 7.69
C ILE A 14 5.08 0.31 6.82
N VAL A 15 4.53 0.95 5.79
CA VAL A 15 5.28 1.90 4.93
C VAL A 15 5.78 3.09 5.75
N VAL A 16 4.95 3.68 6.60
CA VAL A 16 5.38 4.79 7.48
C VAL A 16 6.42 4.33 8.49
N MET A 17 6.29 3.12 9.05
CA MET A 17 7.28 2.54 9.96
C MET A 17 8.61 2.26 9.24
N ILE A 18 8.58 1.70 8.04
CA ILE A 18 9.79 1.49 7.22
C ILE A 18 10.44 2.83 6.90
N TRP A 19 9.66 3.85 6.53
CA TRP A 19 10.21 5.16 6.22
C TRP A 19 10.90 5.77 7.44
N THR A 20 10.24 5.73 8.60
CA THR A 20 10.76 6.35 9.83
C THR A 20 11.89 5.57 10.49
N MET A 21 11.83 4.23 10.50
CA MET A 21 12.80 3.39 11.21
C MET A 21 13.96 2.93 10.34
N ILE A 22 13.83 2.97 9.00
CA ILE A 22 14.85 2.47 8.08
C ILE A 22 15.33 3.58 7.16
N ILE A 23 14.43 4.20 6.40
CA ILE A 23 14.84 5.13 5.32
C ILE A 23 15.45 6.41 5.87
N ILE A 24 14.85 7.02 6.90
CA ILE A 24 15.41 8.23 7.54
C ILE A 24 16.81 7.95 8.10
N PRO A 25 17.03 6.96 9.00
CA PRO A 25 18.37 6.66 9.50
C PRO A 25 19.38 6.31 8.40
N GLU A 26 18.96 5.60 7.35
CA GLU A 26 19.84 5.24 6.24
C GLU A 26 20.27 6.48 5.45
N SER A 27 19.36 7.43 5.23
CA SER A 27 19.65 8.68 4.52
C SER A 27 20.59 9.64 5.29
N GLU A 28 20.76 9.42 6.59
CA GLU A 28 21.56 10.26 7.48
C GLU A 28 22.93 9.66 7.82
N LYS A 29 23.23 8.46 7.32
CA LYS A 29 24.55 7.85 7.47
C LYS A 29 25.62 8.68 6.78
N LEU A 30 26.82 8.66 7.34
CA LEU A 30 28.01 9.19 6.70
C LEU A 30 28.25 8.48 5.36
N THR A 31 28.28 9.26 4.29
CA THR A 31 28.55 8.81 2.93
C THR A 31 29.86 9.39 2.39
N ASP A 32 30.29 8.93 1.22
CA ASP A 32 31.50 9.44 0.57
C ASP A 32 31.37 10.93 0.22
N ILE A 33 30.15 11.40 -0.08
CA ILE A 33 29.85 12.82 -0.38
C ILE A 33 30.03 13.70 0.88
N ASP A 34 29.89 13.12 2.07
CA ASP A 34 30.03 13.83 3.33
C ASP A 34 31.49 13.91 3.80
N LEU A 35 32.40 13.21 3.12
CA LEU A 35 33.81 13.24 3.43
C LEU A 35 34.46 14.51 2.89
N MET A 36 35.47 14.98 3.62
CA MET A 36 36.08 16.28 3.36
C MET A 36 37.09 16.21 2.24
N ASP A 37 36.81 16.92 1.16
CA ASP A 37 37.81 17.46 0.24
C ASP A 37 37.89 18.98 0.47
N MET A 38 38.88 19.41 1.26
CA MET A 38 39.07 20.79 1.63
C MET A 38 40.42 21.31 1.17
N GLU A 39 40.39 22.45 0.48
CA GLU A 39 41.58 23.25 0.25
C GLU A 39 41.65 24.39 1.26
N TYR A 40 42.85 24.58 1.80
CA TYR A 40 43.17 25.69 2.69
C TYR A 40 44.28 26.53 2.08
N GLU A 41 44.21 27.83 2.33
CA GLU A 41 45.31 28.75 2.10
C GLU A 41 45.89 29.16 3.45
N GLY A 42 47.22 29.18 3.51
CA GLY A 42 47.95 29.47 4.72
C GLY A 42 49.11 30.42 4.52
N GLN A 43 49.59 30.93 5.65
CA GLN A 43 50.79 31.75 5.76
C GLN A 43 51.64 31.15 6.86
N ASP A 44 52.93 31.06 6.60
CA ASP A 44 53.87 30.44 7.54
C ASP A 44 55.18 31.23 7.59
N LYS A 45 55.84 31.14 8.75
CA LYS A 45 57.16 31.69 9.05
C LYS A 45 57.89 30.66 9.88
N ILE A 46 59.05 30.23 9.39
CA ILE A 46 59.88 29.21 10.03
C ILE A 46 61.24 29.78 10.39
N VAL A 47 61.95 29.10 11.28
CA VAL A 47 63.36 29.38 11.58
C VAL A 47 64.23 28.31 10.92
N ASP A 48 65.26 28.74 10.18
CA ASP A 48 66.16 27.81 9.47
C ASP A 48 67.13 27.07 10.40
N ASN A 49 67.56 27.70 11.51
CA ASN A 49 68.51 27.13 12.48
C ASN A 49 68.20 27.63 13.90
N ILE A 50 68.53 26.85 14.93
CA ILE A 50 68.30 27.23 16.34
C ILE A 50 68.96 28.60 16.62
N TYR A 51 68.21 29.54 17.18
CA TYR A 51 68.58 30.95 17.40
C TYR A 51 68.68 31.84 16.14
N GLY A 52 68.26 31.35 14.98
CA GLY A 52 68.16 32.13 13.74
C GLY A 52 66.99 33.12 13.73
N ASN A 53 66.98 34.00 12.73
CA ASN A 53 65.81 34.86 12.47
C ASN A 53 64.73 34.06 11.73
N MET A 54 63.48 34.44 11.95
CA MET A 54 62.35 33.97 11.13
C MET A 54 62.56 34.31 9.66
N THR A 55 62.19 33.38 8.77
CA THR A 55 62.15 33.60 7.33
C THR A 55 61.15 34.70 6.95
N GLU A 56 61.27 35.20 5.72
CA GLU A 56 60.17 35.95 5.13
C GLU A 56 58.92 35.06 5.06
N GLN A 57 57.76 35.70 5.21
CA GLN A 57 56.49 34.99 5.17
C GLN A 57 56.29 34.33 3.81
N PHE A 58 55.99 33.04 3.81
CA PHE A 58 55.62 32.30 2.61
C PHE A 58 54.18 31.79 2.73
N PHE A 59 53.61 31.43 1.58
CA PHE A 59 52.23 30.98 1.47
C PHE A 59 52.19 29.48 1.21
N THR A 60 51.18 28.82 1.79
CA THR A 60 50.94 27.39 1.61
C THR A 60 49.56 27.16 1.01
N GLN A 61 49.46 26.10 0.21
CA GLN A 61 48.19 25.51 -0.20
C GLN A 61 48.14 24.12 0.41
N ASP A 62 47.18 23.90 1.30
CA ASP A 62 46.97 22.62 1.95
C ASP A 62 45.73 21.95 1.36
N ASN A 63 45.77 20.63 1.23
CA ASN A 63 44.62 19.83 0.85
C ASN A 63 44.39 18.74 1.90
N LEU A 64 43.18 18.66 2.44
CA LEU A 64 42.68 17.55 3.23
C LEU A 64 41.67 16.79 2.35
N SER A 65 41.98 15.54 2.04
CA SER A 65 41.08 14.64 1.30
C SER A 65 40.74 13.44 2.16
N GLN A 66 39.50 12.96 2.03
CA GLN A 66 38.98 11.81 2.78
C GLN A 66 38.19 10.89 1.86
N GLU A 67 38.51 9.60 1.90
CA GLU A 67 37.81 8.60 1.09
C GLU A 67 37.47 7.35 1.91
N VAL A 68 36.31 6.75 1.66
CA VAL A 68 35.96 5.43 2.21
C VAL A 68 36.68 4.37 1.38
N ILE A 69 37.66 3.70 1.99
CA ILE A 69 38.42 2.62 1.33
C ILE A 69 37.81 1.23 1.58
N ASN A 70 36.94 1.09 2.58
CA ASN A 70 36.23 -0.16 2.89
C ASN A 70 34.93 0.10 3.65
N ARG A 71 33.91 -0.73 3.42
CA ARG A 71 32.61 -0.69 4.11
C ARG A 71 32.14 -2.09 4.49
N LYS A 72 31.86 -2.29 5.78
CA LYS A 72 31.31 -3.55 6.33
C LYS A 72 30.12 -3.25 7.24
N GLY A 73 28.91 -3.30 6.67
CA GLY A 73 27.71 -2.87 7.39
C GLY A 73 27.76 -1.37 7.67
N ASN A 74 27.69 -0.96 8.93
CA ASN A 74 27.87 0.44 9.34
C ASN A 74 29.33 0.82 9.61
N GLU A 75 30.27 -0.13 9.64
CA GLU A 75 31.68 0.19 9.84
C GLU A 75 32.32 0.67 8.54
N LEU A 76 32.87 1.89 8.56
CA LEU A 76 33.62 2.53 7.50
C LEU A 76 35.09 2.56 7.87
N THR A 77 35.94 2.22 6.90
CA THR A 77 37.37 2.53 6.96
C THR A 77 37.62 3.74 6.08
N ILE A 78 38.01 4.85 6.69
CA ILE A 78 38.24 6.14 6.02
C ILE A 78 39.74 6.40 5.98
N LYS A 79 40.27 6.60 4.78
CA LYS A 79 41.62 7.11 4.59
C LYS A 79 41.55 8.63 4.53
N SER A 80 42.33 9.31 5.37
CA SER A 80 42.48 10.76 5.34
C SER A 80 43.90 11.11 4.93
N THR A 81 44.02 11.91 3.89
CA THR A 81 45.29 12.37 3.34
C THR A 81 45.37 13.87 3.52
N VAL A 82 46.44 14.35 4.17
CA VAL A 82 46.72 15.79 4.25
C VAL A 82 48.03 16.08 3.55
N THR A 83 48.00 17.02 2.63
CA THR A 83 49.17 17.51 1.92
C THR A 83 49.28 19.01 2.10
N SER A 84 50.50 19.52 2.15
CA SER A 84 50.79 20.95 2.08
C SER A 84 51.90 21.19 1.09
N ILE A 85 51.70 22.19 0.24
CA ILE A 85 52.68 22.62 -0.75
C ILE A 85 52.93 24.12 -0.62
N ARG A 86 54.16 24.55 -0.91
CA ARG A 86 54.48 25.98 -1.01
C ARG A 86 53.83 26.57 -2.27
N SER A 87 53.12 27.68 -2.14
CA SER A 87 52.32 28.25 -3.23
C SER A 87 53.17 28.76 -4.40
N ASP A 88 54.39 29.22 -4.12
CA ASP A 88 55.31 29.83 -5.10
C ASP A 88 56.11 28.79 -5.89
N THR A 89 56.66 27.76 -5.23
CA THR A 89 57.56 26.77 -5.84
C THR A 89 56.90 25.42 -6.07
N ARG A 90 55.69 25.20 -5.55
CA ARG A 90 54.98 23.91 -5.57
C ARG A 90 55.75 22.77 -4.88
N GLU A 91 56.68 23.13 -4.00
CA GLU A 91 57.44 22.17 -3.21
C GLU A 91 56.55 21.58 -2.12
N MET A 92 56.57 20.26 -1.95
CA MET A 92 55.79 19.58 -0.90
C MET A 92 56.44 19.81 0.46
N ILE A 93 55.68 20.42 1.38
CA ILE A 93 56.12 20.74 2.74
C ILE A 93 55.85 19.55 3.65
N PHE A 94 54.65 18.96 3.60
CA PHE A 94 54.34 17.75 4.32
C PHE A 94 53.26 16.92 3.62
N HIS A 95 53.29 15.61 3.89
CA HIS A 95 52.30 14.64 3.46
C HIS A 95 52.08 13.63 4.58
N VAL A 96 50.83 13.47 5.02
CA VAL A 96 50.44 12.55 6.09
C VAL A 96 49.19 11.80 5.66
N GLU A 97 49.22 10.48 5.85
CA GLU A 97 48.05 9.61 5.68
C GLU A 97 47.69 8.96 7.00
N ASN A 98 46.40 8.97 7.33
CA ASN A 98 45.85 8.29 8.50
C ASN A 98 44.64 7.45 8.12
N ILE A 99 44.45 6.34 8.84
CA ILE A 99 43.30 5.47 8.68
C ILE A 99 42.42 5.58 9.92
N TYR A 100 41.12 5.73 9.70
CA TYR A 100 40.11 5.82 10.74
C TYR A 100 39.06 4.75 10.54
N HIS A 101 38.64 4.12 11.64
CA HIS A 101 37.51 3.20 11.67
C HIS A 101 36.33 3.89 12.34
N VAL A 102 35.23 4.05 11.62
CA VAL A 102 34.10 4.91 12.01
C VAL A 102 32.77 4.20 11.80
N ASP A 103 31.86 4.30 12.75
CA ASP A 103 30.47 3.87 12.55
C ASP A 103 29.70 4.94 11.76
N ALA A 104 29.16 4.57 10.60
CA ALA A 104 28.51 5.47 9.64
C ALA A 104 27.29 6.18 10.22
N LEU A 105 26.57 5.57 11.16
CA LEU A 105 25.31 6.11 11.68
C LEU A 105 25.59 7.08 12.85
N THR A 106 26.41 6.65 13.81
CA THR A 106 26.73 7.41 15.01
C THR A 106 27.89 8.38 14.82
N GLN A 107 28.66 8.20 13.74
CA GLN A 107 29.90 8.89 13.42
C GLN A 107 30.92 8.83 14.57
N MET A 108 30.93 7.73 15.33
CA MET A 108 31.90 7.47 16.40
C MET A 108 33.09 6.69 15.87
N HIS A 109 34.28 6.97 16.43
CA HIS A 109 35.45 6.12 16.22
C HIS A 109 35.23 4.74 16.84
N ILE A 110 35.56 3.69 16.11
CA ILE A 110 35.48 2.30 16.56
C ILE A 110 36.66 1.99 17.50
N ASP A 111 37.85 2.45 17.15
CA ASP A 111 39.08 2.18 17.91
C ASP A 111 39.26 3.12 19.12
N LYS A 112 38.63 4.30 19.07
CA LYS A 112 38.67 5.31 20.14
C LYS A 112 37.27 5.49 20.72
N LYS A 113 36.91 4.59 21.64
CA LYS A 113 35.63 4.64 22.36
C LYS A 113 35.44 6.04 22.98
N ASP A 114 34.22 6.57 22.87
CA ASP A 114 33.80 7.90 23.37
C ASP A 114 34.34 9.13 22.62
N LYS A 115 34.86 8.94 21.39
CA LYS A 115 35.27 10.04 20.50
C LYS A 115 34.42 10.04 19.23
N LYS A 116 33.88 11.21 18.87
CA LYS A 116 33.24 11.43 17.56
C LYS A 116 34.29 11.69 16.47
N PHE A 117 34.04 11.14 15.28
CA PHE A 117 34.77 11.42 14.03
C PHE A 117 34.17 12.62 13.29
N GLY A 118 32.84 12.70 13.28
CA GLY A 118 32.05 13.71 12.58
C GLY A 118 30.87 14.17 13.44
N PHE A 119 30.17 15.23 13.00
CA PHE A 119 28.90 15.61 13.60
C PHE A 119 27.75 14.87 12.92
N THR A 120 26.89 14.28 13.72
CA THR A 120 25.62 13.72 13.26
C THR A 120 24.60 14.83 13.02
N PRO A 121 23.64 14.65 12.10
CA PRO A 121 22.52 15.58 11.92
C PRO A 121 21.85 15.98 13.23
N GLY A 122 21.55 17.27 13.40
CA GLY A 122 20.99 17.83 14.64
C GLY A 122 22.04 18.15 15.70
N VAL A 123 23.04 18.95 15.34
CA VAL A 123 24.08 19.44 16.27
C VAL A 123 23.46 20.31 17.35
N GLU A 124 23.90 20.13 18.58
CA GLU A 124 23.48 20.89 19.75
C GLU A 124 24.55 21.91 20.16
N LYS A 125 24.14 22.97 20.84
CA LYS A 125 25.04 24.02 21.37
C LYS A 125 25.71 23.57 22.68
N LYS A 126 26.52 22.52 22.62
CA LYS A 126 27.26 21.95 23.76
C LYS A 126 28.64 21.48 23.34
N ASP A 127 29.51 21.23 24.30
CA ASP A 127 30.85 20.73 24.01
C ASP A 127 30.82 19.25 23.61
N TYR A 128 31.75 18.86 22.73
CA TYR A 128 31.87 17.50 22.23
C TYR A 128 33.25 16.91 22.52
N SER A 129 33.27 15.64 22.93
CA SER A 129 34.49 14.83 22.95
C SER A 129 34.73 14.31 21.53
N PHE A 130 35.72 14.89 20.86
CA PHE A 130 35.89 14.77 19.42
C PHE A 130 37.34 14.46 19.06
N PHE A 131 37.55 13.59 18.07
CA PHE A 131 38.87 13.40 17.47
C PHE A 131 38.73 13.66 15.97
N HIS A 132 39.01 14.90 15.57
CA HIS A 132 38.79 15.35 14.20
C HIS A 132 40.06 15.20 13.36
N PRO A 133 39.98 14.65 12.13
CA PRO A 133 41.13 14.49 11.24
C PRO A 133 41.89 15.78 10.96
N ALA A 134 41.22 16.94 10.87
CA ALA A 134 41.88 18.24 10.68
C ALA A 134 42.66 18.77 11.91
N VAL A 135 42.38 18.28 13.12
CA VAL A 135 42.95 18.81 14.37
C VAL A 135 44.12 17.95 14.88
N PHE A 136 44.13 16.64 14.60
CA PHE A 136 45.20 15.68 14.92
C PHE A 136 45.54 15.46 16.41
N TYR A 137 44.94 16.21 17.34
CA TYR A 137 45.12 16.05 18.79
C TYR A 137 43.83 15.67 19.49
N ASP A 138 43.96 15.02 20.66
CA ASP A 138 42.83 14.73 21.54
C ASP A 138 42.57 15.95 22.44
N ALA A 139 41.52 16.71 22.14
CA ALA A 139 41.11 17.88 22.89
C ALA A 139 39.58 18.08 22.78
N PRO A 140 38.93 18.66 23.81
CA PRO A 140 37.50 18.93 23.75
C PRO A 140 37.19 20.02 22.72
N LEU A 141 36.12 19.80 21.95
CA LEU A 141 35.63 20.74 20.96
C LEU A 141 34.54 21.60 21.61
N MET A 142 34.88 22.86 21.91
CA MET A 142 34.05 23.74 22.73
C MET A 142 33.13 24.60 21.87
N TYR A 143 31.84 24.67 22.18
CA TYR A 143 30.92 25.59 21.51
C TYR A 143 31.25 27.04 21.91
N LYS A 144 31.28 27.95 20.93
CA LYS A 144 31.57 29.38 21.18
C LYS A 144 30.39 30.27 20.85
N LYS A 145 29.92 30.21 19.61
CA LYS A 145 28.90 31.14 19.11
C LYS A 145 28.17 30.55 17.89
N MET A 146 27.12 31.26 17.49
CA MET A 146 26.57 31.16 16.15
C MET A 146 27.28 32.15 15.23
N ASP A 147 27.34 31.81 13.95
CA ASP A 147 27.84 32.67 12.88
C ASP A 147 27.03 32.42 11.59
N ASN A 148 27.33 33.17 10.53
CA ASN A 148 26.75 32.94 9.21
C ASN A 148 27.86 32.84 8.15
N VAL A 149 27.81 31.78 7.34
CA VAL A 149 28.79 31.51 6.28
C VAL A 149 28.01 31.36 4.96
N ASN A 150 28.16 32.34 4.05
CA ASN A 150 27.46 32.39 2.77
C ASN A 150 25.94 32.13 2.85
N GLY A 151 25.28 32.74 3.85
CA GLY A 151 23.84 32.60 4.07
C GLY A 151 23.43 31.37 4.87
N LEU A 152 24.37 30.52 5.28
CA LEU A 152 24.15 29.34 6.10
C LEU A 152 24.42 29.67 7.57
N ASP A 153 23.44 29.42 8.45
CA ASP A 153 23.64 29.55 9.89
C ASP A 153 24.48 28.39 10.42
N VAL A 154 25.55 28.71 11.13
CA VAL A 154 26.52 27.71 11.61
C VAL A 154 26.84 27.89 13.09
N TYR A 155 27.25 26.81 13.72
CA TYR A 155 27.82 26.82 15.07
C TYR A 155 29.34 26.79 14.96
N VAL A 156 29.97 27.71 15.68
CA VAL A 156 31.43 27.80 15.75
C VAL A 156 31.89 27.03 16.98
N PHE A 157 32.71 26.02 16.72
CA PHE A 157 33.39 25.26 17.74
C PHE A 157 34.88 25.55 17.70
N GLU A 158 35.52 25.55 18.86
CA GLU A 158 36.95 25.84 19.00
C GLU A 158 37.65 24.73 19.77
N VAL A 159 38.84 24.39 19.30
CA VAL A 159 39.80 23.54 19.99
C VAL A 159 41.02 24.37 20.32
N ILE A 160 41.45 24.34 21.57
CA ILE A 160 42.69 24.97 22.03
C ILE A 160 43.59 23.87 22.57
N ILE A 161 44.81 23.80 22.05
CA ILE A 161 45.86 22.89 22.47
C ILE A 161 47.02 23.77 22.95
N GLU A 162 47.52 23.52 24.15
CA GLU A 162 48.63 24.26 24.73
C GLU A 162 49.73 23.28 25.15
N GLY A 163 50.97 23.58 24.78
CA GLY A 163 52.14 22.83 25.21
C GLY A 163 52.21 21.37 24.74
N ALA A 164 51.60 21.03 23.61
CA ALA A 164 51.67 19.66 23.08
C ALA A 164 53.04 19.37 22.48
N ASP A 165 53.60 18.17 22.71
CA ASP A 165 54.91 17.79 22.17
C ASP A 165 54.82 17.62 20.64
N ALA A 166 55.56 18.48 19.92
CA ALA A 166 55.69 18.47 18.47
C ALA A 166 57.11 18.12 18.00
N SER A 167 58.00 17.69 18.90
CA SER A 167 59.43 17.48 18.63
C SER A 167 59.69 16.50 17.47
N LYS A 168 58.81 15.50 17.29
CA LYS A 168 58.90 14.53 16.19
C LYS A 168 58.69 15.13 14.80
N SER A 169 57.99 16.26 14.72
CA SER A 169 57.71 16.95 13.45
C SER A 169 58.90 17.80 12.98
N PHE A 170 59.92 18.00 13.83
CA PHE A 170 61.08 18.83 13.52
C PHE A 170 62.40 18.08 13.73
N PRO A 171 62.71 17.08 12.88
CA PRO A 171 63.93 16.29 13.01
C PRO A 171 65.22 17.12 12.92
N GLN A 172 65.18 18.28 12.26
CA GLN A 172 66.30 19.24 12.18
C GLN A 172 66.71 19.83 13.54
N PHE A 173 65.81 19.79 14.54
CA PHE A 173 66.05 20.28 15.90
C PHE A 173 66.19 19.13 16.91
N SER A 174 66.65 17.96 16.44
CA SER A 174 66.86 16.79 17.29
C SER A 174 67.73 17.11 18.52
N GLY A 175 67.29 16.69 19.70
CA GLY A 175 67.94 16.97 20.98
C GLY A 175 67.31 18.10 21.78
N HIS A 176 66.37 18.85 21.20
CA HIS A 176 65.59 19.86 21.90
C HIS A 176 64.11 19.46 22.03
N THR A 177 63.44 20.01 23.04
CA THR A 177 61.99 19.85 23.22
C THR A 177 61.28 20.96 22.44
N ILE A 178 60.32 20.60 21.60
CA ILE A 178 59.49 21.54 20.88
C ILE A 178 58.05 21.33 21.30
N LEU A 179 57.40 22.40 21.73
CA LEU A 179 55.99 22.41 22.07
C LEU A 179 55.20 23.21 21.04
N THR A 180 53.93 22.87 20.88
CA THR A 180 52.98 23.56 20.01
C THR A 180 51.77 24.06 20.79
N ASP A 181 51.44 25.32 20.55
CA ASP A 181 50.14 25.88 20.87
C ASP A 181 49.34 26.00 19.57
N ASN A 182 48.11 25.49 19.56
CA ASN A 182 47.23 25.48 18.38
C ASN A 182 45.82 25.88 18.76
N THR A 183 45.24 26.83 18.02
CA THR A 183 43.82 27.13 18.06
C THR A 183 43.20 26.76 16.72
N SER A 184 42.18 25.89 16.74
CA SER A 184 41.43 25.49 15.55
C SER A 184 39.95 25.83 15.71
N ARG A 185 39.32 26.40 14.69
CA ARG A 185 37.87 26.70 14.67
C ARG A 185 37.18 25.94 13.55
N LEU A 186 36.07 25.31 13.90
CA LEU A 186 35.22 24.52 13.01
C LEU A 186 33.86 25.22 12.93
N TYR A 187 33.41 25.52 11.71
CA TYR A 187 32.10 26.12 11.43
C TYR A 187 31.19 25.02 10.92
N VAL A 188 30.20 24.65 11.73
CA VAL A 188 29.41 23.44 11.55
C VAL A 188 27.95 23.81 11.33
N GLU A 189 27.36 23.35 10.24
CA GLU A 189 25.94 23.54 10.00
C GLU A 189 25.11 22.59 10.90
N PRO A 190 24.14 23.12 11.66
CA PRO A 190 23.49 22.36 12.72
C PRO A 190 22.53 21.25 12.26
N ILE A 191 21.88 21.37 11.10
CA ILE A 191 20.91 20.37 10.62
C ILE A 191 21.63 19.11 10.15
N THR A 192 22.73 19.26 9.42
CA THR A 192 23.48 18.19 8.74
C THR A 192 24.68 17.70 9.54
N GLY A 193 25.30 18.58 10.34
CA GLY A 193 26.60 18.34 10.96
C GLY A 193 27.80 18.57 10.02
N ASN A 194 27.58 19.05 8.80
CA ASN A 194 28.68 19.29 7.88
C ASN A 194 29.53 20.47 8.34
N ILE A 195 30.86 20.33 8.22
CA ILE A 195 31.79 21.44 8.42
C ILE A 195 31.90 22.18 7.11
N VAL A 196 31.61 23.48 7.12
CA VAL A 196 31.62 24.31 5.90
C VAL A 196 32.79 25.27 5.84
N LYS A 197 33.44 25.50 6.98
CA LYS A 197 34.62 26.35 7.10
C LYS A 197 35.50 25.89 8.26
N PHE A 198 36.81 26.01 8.08
CA PHE A 198 37.81 25.69 9.09
C PHE A 198 38.90 26.76 9.11
N GLU A 199 39.36 27.09 10.31
CA GLU A 199 40.47 28.01 10.55
C GLU A 199 41.43 27.37 11.56
N LYS A 200 42.73 27.58 11.39
CA LYS A 200 43.74 27.10 12.32
C LYS A 200 44.89 28.09 12.43
N GLU A 201 45.35 28.31 13.65
CA GLU A 201 46.54 29.10 13.97
C GLU A 201 47.45 28.24 14.87
N TRP A 202 48.76 28.32 14.66
CA TRP A 202 49.73 27.57 15.47
C TRP A 202 50.98 28.38 15.76
N ASN A 203 51.60 28.06 16.89
CA ASN A 203 52.87 28.60 17.34
C ASN A 203 53.70 27.45 17.92
N ASN A 204 54.73 27.03 17.20
CA ASN A 204 55.67 26.02 17.64
C ASN A 204 56.88 26.73 18.25
N TYR A 205 57.30 26.32 19.44
CA TYR A 205 58.37 26.97 20.18
C TYR A 205 59.30 25.97 20.87
N LEU A 206 60.58 26.36 20.94
CA LEU A 206 61.64 25.62 21.59
C LEU A 206 61.57 25.80 23.11
N VAL A 207 61.72 24.70 23.84
CA VAL A 207 61.77 24.67 25.31
C VAL A 207 63.10 24.09 25.78
N GLU A 208 63.82 24.85 26.59
CA GLU A 208 65.02 24.41 27.32
C GLU A 208 64.85 24.74 28.80
N ASP A 209 65.23 23.82 29.69
CA ASP A 209 65.10 23.96 31.14
C ASP A 209 63.69 24.40 31.62
N GLY A 210 62.65 24.00 30.88
CA GLY A 210 61.25 24.34 31.18
C GLY A 210 60.84 25.78 30.83
N LYS A 211 61.66 26.53 30.08
CA LYS A 211 61.34 27.88 29.60
C LYS A 211 61.21 27.92 28.08
N ASN A 212 60.26 28.72 27.60
CA ASN A 212 60.17 29.05 26.18
C ASN A 212 61.37 29.93 25.80
N ILE A 213 62.18 29.44 24.88
CA ILE A 213 63.42 30.09 24.43
C ILE A 213 63.20 30.88 23.14
N SER A 214 62.48 30.31 22.18
CA SER A 214 62.22 30.94 20.89
C SER A 214 61.07 30.26 20.14
N THR A 215 60.27 31.04 19.41
CA THR A 215 59.35 30.50 18.39
C THR A 215 60.16 29.99 17.21
N ILE A 216 59.85 28.78 16.74
CA ILE A 216 60.50 28.14 15.59
C ILE A 216 59.62 28.12 14.35
N GLU A 217 58.29 28.17 14.53
CA GLU A 217 57.32 28.24 13.45
C GLU A 217 56.05 28.92 13.95
N ILE A 218 55.50 29.82 13.16
CA ILE A 218 54.20 30.44 13.42
C ILE A 218 53.44 30.57 12.11
N GLY A 219 52.22 30.05 12.12
CA GLY A 219 51.42 30.04 10.92
C GLY A 219 49.93 30.06 11.20
N LYS A 220 49.19 30.28 10.12
CA LYS A 220 47.74 30.24 10.10
C LYS A 220 47.25 29.74 8.77
N LYS A 221 46.08 29.11 8.76
CA LYS A 221 45.38 28.70 7.55
C LYS A 221 43.87 28.80 7.69
N TYR A 222 43.22 28.99 6.56
CA TYR A 222 41.76 29.10 6.45
C TYR A 222 41.28 28.37 5.20
N THR A 223 40.05 27.86 5.22
CA THR A 223 39.39 27.29 4.04
C THR A 223 39.36 28.31 2.90
N THR A 224 39.70 27.87 1.68
CA THR A 224 39.62 28.73 0.49
C THR A 224 38.17 29.16 0.23
N GLU A 225 37.99 30.32 -0.40
CA GLU A 225 36.65 30.81 -0.78
C GLU A 225 35.92 29.81 -1.71
N PHE A 226 36.66 29.17 -2.62
CA PHE A 226 36.10 28.15 -3.51
C PHE A 226 35.60 26.91 -2.72
N THR A 227 36.43 26.35 -1.84
CA THR A 227 36.02 25.23 -1.00
C THR A 227 34.84 25.60 -0.10
N GLU A 228 34.85 26.78 0.50
CA GLU A 228 33.74 27.27 1.33
C GLU A 228 32.42 27.31 0.54
N LEU A 229 32.42 27.87 -0.68
CA LEU A 229 31.25 27.91 -1.56
C LEU A 229 30.75 26.50 -1.92
N VAL A 230 31.65 25.58 -2.27
CA VAL A 230 31.29 24.20 -2.60
C VAL A 230 30.66 23.49 -1.40
N LEU A 231 31.28 23.60 -0.22
CA LEU A 231 30.77 22.95 1.00
C LEU A 231 29.41 23.52 1.41
N VAL A 232 29.21 24.83 1.30
CA VAL A 232 27.92 25.46 1.58
C VAL A 232 26.85 24.94 0.62
N HIS A 233 27.15 24.84 -0.67
CA HIS A 233 26.20 24.32 -1.66
C HIS A 233 25.81 22.86 -1.39
N LEU A 234 26.80 21.98 -1.19
CA LEU A 234 26.55 20.57 -0.86
C LEU A 234 25.75 20.42 0.45
N THR A 235 26.03 21.28 1.43
CA THR A 235 25.32 21.28 2.71
C THR A 235 23.87 21.74 2.55
N GLN A 236 23.59 22.74 1.71
CA GLN A 236 22.22 23.14 1.38
C GLN A 236 21.42 22.01 0.72
N GLU A 237 22.00 21.31 -0.25
CA GLU A 237 21.36 20.13 -0.87
C GLU A 237 21.04 19.05 0.17
N LYS A 238 21.97 18.81 1.11
CA LYS A 238 21.77 17.84 2.20
C LYS A 238 20.67 18.29 3.18
N ILE A 239 20.58 19.59 3.49
CA ILE A 239 19.48 20.15 4.30
C ILE A 239 18.13 19.86 3.63
N GLU A 240 18.01 20.13 2.33
CA GLU A 240 16.77 19.87 1.58
C GLU A 240 16.38 18.40 1.64
N ASN A 241 17.34 17.49 1.48
CA ASN A 241 17.12 16.05 1.57
C ASN A 241 16.66 15.61 2.98
N ILE A 242 17.33 16.08 4.03
CA ILE A 242 16.95 15.79 5.43
C ILE A 242 15.53 16.32 5.71
N GLN A 243 15.22 17.55 5.31
CA GLN A 243 13.89 18.13 5.48
C GLN A 243 12.82 17.35 4.71
N PHE A 244 13.12 16.95 3.48
CA PHE A 244 12.23 16.14 2.67
C PHE A 244 11.91 14.80 3.35
N ASN A 245 12.93 14.09 3.84
CA ASN A 245 12.76 12.78 4.46
C ASN A 245 12.11 12.85 5.86
N ARG A 246 12.45 13.84 6.68
CA ARG A 246 11.93 13.98 8.05
C ARG A 246 10.55 14.63 8.14
N ILE A 247 10.21 15.51 7.21
CA ILE A 247 9.01 16.35 7.30
C ILE A 247 8.06 16.10 6.14
N ILE A 248 8.51 16.32 4.90
CA ILE A 248 7.61 16.34 3.73
C ILE A 248 7.05 14.95 3.45
N MET A 249 7.91 13.93 3.39
CA MET A 249 7.51 12.57 3.04
C MET A 249 6.54 11.94 4.05
N PRO A 250 6.77 12.02 5.39
CA PRO A 250 5.80 11.53 6.36
C PRO A 250 4.43 12.19 6.25
N ILE A 251 4.38 13.51 6.03
CA ILE A 251 3.12 14.24 5.83
C ILE A 251 2.41 13.74 4.57
N PHE A 252 3.14 13.62 3.46
CA PHE A 252 2.60 13.10 2.20
C PHE A 252 2.02 11.68 2.34
N LEU A 253 2.73 10.79 3.03
CA LEU A 253 2.26 9.43 3.30
C LEU A 253 0.96 9.44 4.12
N ILE A 254 0.85 10.28 5.14
CA ILE A 254 -0.38 10.42 5.95
C ILE A 254 -1.56 10.88 5.07
N PHE A 255 -1.35 11.84 4.18
CA PHE A 255 -2.40 12.30 3.25
C PHE A 255 -2.89 11.20 2.32
N ILE A 256 -2.00 10.37 1.78
CA ILE A 256 -2.39 9.22 0.95
C ILE A 256 -3.27 8.25 1.76
N ILE A 257 -2.90 7.97 3.00
CA ILE A 257 -3.63 7.05 3.88
C ILE A 257 -5.04 7.58 4.14
N LEU A 258 -5.14 8.84 4.56
CA LEU A 258 -6.43 9.49 4.81
C LEU A 258 -7.29 9.54 3.54
N GLY A 259 -6.71 9.94 2.41
CA GLY A 259 -7.39 9.99 1.13
C GLY A 259 -7.97 8.63 0.73
N SER A 260 -7.16 7.56 0.82
CA SER A 260 -7.63 6.21 0.52
C SER A 260 -8.78 5.76 1.42
N GLY A 261 -8.75 6.11 2.70
CA GLY A 261 -9.82 5.84 3.67
C GLY A 261 -11.13 6.52 3.30
N THR A 262 -11.08 7.81 2.94
CA THR A 262 -12.29 8.56 2.54
C THR A 262 -12.95 8.01 1.28
N ILE A 263 -12.17 7.66 0.26
CA ILE A 263 -12.67 7.08 -0.99
C ILE A 263 -13.41 5.77 -0.72
N TRP A 264 -12.89 4.94 0.19
CA TRP A 264 -13.53 3.68 0.52
C TRP A 264 -14.83 3.84 1.31
N ILE A 265 -14.86 4.76 2.28
CA ILE A 265 -16.10 5.10 2.99
C ILE A 265 -17.17 5.55 1.99
N LEU A 266 -16.79 6.40 1.03
CA LEU A 266 -17.69 6.86 -0.01
C LEU A 266 -18.18 5.70 -0.89
N PHE A 267 -17.28 4.80 -1.30
CA PHE A 267 -17.66 3.62 -2.09
C PHE A 267 -18.64 2.72 -1.34
N GLY A 268 -18.38 2.44 -0.06
CA GLY A 268 -19.27 1.65 0.78
C GLY A 268 -20.65 2.31 0.98
N TYR A 269 -20.69 3.64 1.05
CA TYR A 269 -21.93 4.42 1.12
C TYR A 269 -22.73 4.34 -0.19
N LEU A 270 -22.06 4.47 -1.34
CA LEU A 270 -22.68 4.35 -2.67
C LEU A 270 -23.29 2.96 -2.90
N GLU A 271 -22.59 1.91 -2.50
CA GLU A 271 -23.09 0.52 -2.61
C GLU A 271 -24.39 0.32 -1.82
N ARG A 272 -24.49 0.91 -0.62
CA ARG A 272 -25.70 0.85 0.21
C ARG A 272 -26.87 1.57 -0.45
N ILE A 273 -26.65 2.81 -0.91
CA ILE A 273 -27.67 3.59 -1.61
C ILE A 273 -28.17 2.83 -2.85
N ARG A 274 -27.28 2.21 -3.62
CA ARG A 274 -27.65 1.43 -4.80
C ARG A 274 -28.56 0.26 -4.43
N LYS A 275 -28.24 -0.49 -3.37
CA LYS A 275 -29.08 -1.61 -2.91
C LYS A 275 -30.45 -1.15 -2.44
N GLU A 276 -30.52 -0.05 -1.70
CA GLU A 276 -31.79 0.53 -1.27
C GLU A 276 -32.63 1.01 -2.46
N SER A 277 -32.01 1.65 -3.44
CA SER A 277 -32.68 2.10 -4.66
C SER A 277 -33.29 0.94 -5.45
N VAL A 278 -32.55 -0.15 -5.68
CA VAL A 278 -33.07 -1.35 -6.36
C VAL A 278 -34.22 -1.98 -5.58
N LYS A 279 -34.14 -2.02 -4.24
CA LYS A 279 -35.23 -2.52 -3.40
C LYS A 279 -36.48 -1.65 -3.52
N ASN A 280 -36.33 -0.33 -3.53
CA ASN A 280 -37.44 0.62 -3.68
C ASN A 280 -38.09 0.51 -5.07
N GLU A 281 -37.31 0.32 -6.13
CA GLU A 281 -37.82 0.08 -7.48
C GLU A 281 -38.67 -1.21 -7.55
N LYS A 282 -38.19 -2.30 -6.94
CA LYS A 282 -38.95 -3.55 -6.82
C LYS A 282 -40.27 -3.38 -6.04
N LEU A 283 -40.27 -2.58 -4.98
CA LEU A 283 -41.46 -2.28 -4.18
C LEU A 283 -42.47 -1.41 -4.95
N ALA A 284 -42.00 -0.43 -5.72
CA ALA A 284 -42.86 0.41 -6.57
C ALA A 284 -43.58 -0.43 -7.64
N LEU A 285 -42.86 -1.35 -8.30
CA LEU A 285 -43.44 -2.28 -9.27
C LEU A 285 -44.55 -3.17 -8.67
N ILE A 286 -44.41 -3.57 -7.40
CA ILE A 286 -45.47 -4.29 -6.68
C ILE A 286 -46.66 -3.35 -6.41
N GLY A 287 -46.38 -2.12 -5.97
CA GLY A 287 -47.38 -1.08 -5.73
C GLY A 287 -48.31 -0.88 -6.94
N ASP A 288 -47.72 -0.69 -8.12
CA ASP A 288 -48.44 -0.48 -9.39
C ASP A 288 -49.39 -1.63 -9.77
N MET A 289 -49.14 -2.84 -9.27
CA MET A 289 -49.94 -4.03 -9.59
C MET A 289 -50.81 -4.56 -8.44
N THR A 290 -50.91 -3.82 -7.33
CA THR A 290 -51.72 -4.19 -6.15
C THR A 290 -53.17 -4.53 -6.53
N ALA A 291 -53.74 -3.82 -7.51
CA ALA A 291 -55.09 -4.07 -8.01
C ALA A 291 -55.23 -5.45 -8.69
N LYS A 292 -54.26 -5.83 -9.55
CA LYS A 292 -54.24 -7.15 -10.20
C LYS A 292 -54.03 -8.26 -9.18
N LEU A 293 -53.11 -8.05 -8.23
CA LEU A 293 -52.85 -9.01 -7.15
C LEU A 293 -54.12 -9.27 -6.32
N SER A 294 -54.83 -8.21 -5.95
CA SER A 294 -56.08 -8.31 -5.18
C SER A 294 -57.14 -9.14 -5.92
N HIS A 295 -57.21 -8.98 -7.25
CA HIS A 295 -58.11 -9.77 -8.09
C HIS A 295 -57.68 -11.25 -8.17
N ASP A 296 -56.39 -11.51 -8.36
CA ASP A 296 -55.87 -12.88 -8.50
C ASP A 296 -55.95 -13.67 -7.19
N LEU A 297 -55.83 -13.01 -6.03
CA LEU A 297 -56.06 -13.60 -4.71
C LEU A 297 -57.55 -13.81 -4.38
N ARG A 298 -58.43 -12.90 -4.83
CA ARG A 298 -59.89 -13.01 -4.61
C ARG A 298 -60.46 -14.27 -5.25
N ASN A 299 -59.89 -14.71 -6.38
CA ASN A 299 -60.33 -15.90 -7.11
C ASN A 299 -60.20 -17.21 -6.30
N PRO A 300 -59.00 -17.66 -5.85
CA PRO A 300 -58.86 -18.83 -5.01
C PRO A 300 -59.57 -18.68 -3.67
N LEU A 301 -59.62 -17.48 -3.07
CA LEU A 301 -60.42 -17.23 -1.86
C LEU A 301 -61.92 -17.52 -2.08
N THR A 302 -62.44 -17.16 -3.25
CA THR A 302 -63.83 -17.47 -3.63
C THR A 302 -64.04 -18.99 -3.79
N ILE A 303 -63.06 -19.70 -4.35
CA ILE A 303 -63.11 -21.17 -4.48
C ILE A 303 -63.11 -21.83 -3.09
N ILE A 304 -62.27 -21.35 -2.17
CA ILE A 304 -62.23 -21.82 -0.79
C ILE A 304 -63.57 -21.60 -0.11
N LYS A 305 -64.13 -20.38 -0.21
CA LYS A 305 -65.43 -20.02 0.37
C LYS A 305 -66.55 -20.92 -0.15
N ASN A 306 -66.69 -21.02 -1.47
CA ASN A 306 -67.72 -21.85 -2.10
C ASN A 306 -67.51 -23.33 -1.76
N GLY A 307 -66.26 -23.78 -1.63
CA GLY A 307 -65.94 -25.15 -1.23
C GLY A 307 -66.44 -25.49 0.18
N PHE A 308 -66.31 -24.57 1.14
CA PHE A 308 -66.88 -24.72 2.48
C PHE A 308 -68.41 -24.68 2.46
N GLU A 309 -69.03 -23.76 1.71
CA GLU A 309 -70.50 -23.70 1.55
C GLU A 309 -71.07 -25.02 1.01
N LEU A 310 -70.40 -25.64 0.03
CA LEU A 310 -70.81 -26.95 -0.49
C LEU A 310 -70.60 -28.08 0.53
N PHE A 311 -69.64 -27.94 1.43
CA PHE A 311 -69.45 -28.90 2.53
C PHE A 311 -70.60 -28.81 3.54
N GLU A 312 -71.04 -27.60 3.88
CA GLU A 312 -72.21 -27.33 4.75
C GLU A 312 -73.52 -27.84 4.14
N LEU A 313 -73.68 -27.75 2.82
CA LEU A 313 -74.87 -28.22 2.08
C LEU A 313 -74.96 -29.76 1.93
N GLY A 314 -74.01 -30.52 2.49
CA GLY A 314 -74.09 -31.99 2.53
C GLY A 314 -73.70 -32.67 1.21
N LEU A 315 -72.57 -32.29 0.62
CA LEU A 315 -72.01 -32.95 -0.57
C LEU A 315 -71.93 -34.49 -0.40
N PRO A 316 -72.34 -35.28 -1.43
CA PRO A 316 -72.16 -36.73 -1.45
C PRO A 316 -70.69 -37.13 -1.24
N GLU A 317 -70.45 -38.25 -0.54
CA GLU A 317 -69.11 -38.81 -0.25
C GLU A 317 -68.15 -38.75 -1.44
N GLU A 318 -68.61 -39.21 -2.61
CA GLU A 318 -67.80 -39.27 -3.83
C GLU A 318 -67.29 -37.89 -4.30
N LYS A 319 -68.02 -36.82 -4.02
CA LYS A 319 -67.66 -35.44 -4.42
C LYS A 319 -66.91 -34.67 -3.33
N ARG A 320 -66.90 -35.17 -2.09
CA ARG A 320 -66.17 -34.52 -0.97
C ARG A 320 -64.67 -34.51 -1.20
N LYS A 321 -64.11 -35.61 -1.70
CA LYS A 321 -62.68 -35.72 -2.00
C LYS A 321 -62.23 -34.73 -3.07
N ASP A 322 -63.00 -34.60 -4.14
CA ASP A 322 -62.74 -33.63 -5.22
C ASP A 322 -62.88 -32.18 -4.74
N ASN A 323 -63.89 -31.90 -3.92
CA ASN A 323 -64.08 -30.56 -3.34
C ASN A 323 -62.91 -30.20 -2.41
N MET A 324 -62.46 -31.13 -1.55
CA MET A 324 -61.30 -30.92 -0.69
C MET A 324 -60.02 -30.69 -1.50
N LYS A 325 -59.81 -31.45 -2.58
CA LYS A 325 -58.69 -31.24 -3.51
C LYS A 325 -58.73 -29.85 -4.15
N ARG A 326 -59.92 -29.34 -4.51
CA ARG A 326 -60.07 -27.97 -5.04
C ARG A 326 -59.73 -26.88 -4.02
N ILE A 327 -60.15 -27.05 -2.76
CA ILE A 327 -59.81 -26.13 -1.67
C ILE A 327 -58.30 -26.14 -1.43
N GLN A 328 -57.69 -27.33 -1.33
CA GLN A 328 -56.25 -27.47 -1.13
C GLN A 328 -55.45 -26.78 -2.25
N ASN A 329 -55.81 -27.05 -3.51
CA ASN A 329 -55.17 -26.41 -4.66
C ASN A 329 -55.32 -24.87 -4.65
N ALA A 330 -56.43 -24.35 -4.13
CA ALA A 330 -56.63 -22.91 -4.01
C ALA A 330 -55.74 -22.29 -2.90
N VAL A 331 -55.55 -22.99 -1.77
CA VAL A 331 -54.63 -22.59 -0.70
C VAL A 331 -53.17 -22.64 -1.16
N ASP A 332 -52.78 -23.71 -1.84
CA ASP A 332 -51.42 -23.87 -2.36
C ASP A 332 -51.11 -22.78 -3.39
N ARG A 333 -52.10 -22.41 -4.21
CA ARG A 333 -51.97 -21.30 -5.15
C ARG A 333 -51.76 -19.96 -4.47
N ILE A 334 -52.53 -19.64 -3.42
CA ILE A 334 -52.33 -18.39 -2.66
C ILE A 334 -50.93 -18.37 -2.03
N SER A 335 -50.52 -19.49 -1.44
CA SER A 335 -49.19 -19.63 -0.82
C SER A 335 -48.09 -19.39 -1.86
N TYR A 336 -48.18 -20.00 -3.04
CA TYR A 336 -47.23 -19.79 -4.14
C TYR A 336 -47.17 -18.34 -4.60
N GLU A 337 -48.32 -17.67 -4.75
CA GLU A 337 -48.38 -16.26 -5.19
C GLU A 337 -47.73 -15.32 -4.16
N ILE A 338 -48.01 -15.51 -2.87
CA ILE A 338 -47.37 -14.74 -1.78
C ILE A 338 -45.87 -14.99 -1.74
N GLU A 339 -45.45 -16.25 -1.85
CA GLU A 339 -44.04 -16.61 -1.78
C GLU A 339 -43.25 -16.06 -2.97
N ALA A 340 -43.85 -16.04 -4.17
CA ALA A 340 -43.22 -15.45 -5.35
C ALA A 340 -42.93 -13.95 -5.17
N ILE A 341 -43.84 -13.20 -4.55
CA ILE A 341 -43.66 -11.76 -4.28
C ILE A 341 -42.59 -11.54 -3.20
N MET A 342 -42.68 -12.28 -2.10
CA MET A 342 -41.72 -12.15 -1.00
C MET A 342 -40.30 -12.46 -1.44
N ASN A 343 -40.13 -13.45 -2.33
CA ASN A 343 -38.84 -13.80 -2.90
C ASN A 343 -38.34 -12.81 -3.96
N PHE A 344 -39.23 -12.06 -4.62
CA PHE A 344 -38.82 -10.97 -5.52
C PHE A 344 -38.23 -9.78 -4.75
N VAL A 345 -38.82 -9.45 -3.59
CA VAL A 345 -38.41 -8.33 -2.73
C VAL A 345 -37.18 -8.67 -1.87
N ARG A 346 -37.09 -9.88 -1.33
CA ARG A 346 -35.98 -10.28 -0.46
C ARG A 346 -34.70 -10.51 -1.25
N ASP A 347 -33.60 -10.00 -0.72
CA ASP A 347 -32.27 -10.36 -1.15
C ASP A 347 -31.73 -11.49 -0.25
N ASN A 348 -32.06 -12.74 -0.57
CA ASN A 348 -31.59 -13.91 0.19
C ASN A 348 -30.16 -14.28 -0.23
N PRO A 349 -29.16 -14.30 0.67
CA PRO A 349 -27.81 -14.72 0.31
C PRO A 349 -27.81 -16.14 -0.28
N LEU A 350 -26.88 -16.43 -1.19
CA LEU A 350 -26.74 -17.76 -1.78
C LEU A 350 -26.16 -18.73 -0.75
N HIS A 351 -26.83 -19.84 -0.51
CA HIS A 351 -26.31 -20.96 0.25
C HIS A 351 -25.82 -22.03 -0.72
N LYS A 352 -24.58 -21.87 -1.22
CA LYS A 352 -24.01 -22.77 -2.22
C LYS A 352 -23.52 -24.07 -1.60
N GLU A 353 -23.84 -25.18 -2.24
CA GLU A 353 -23.32 -26.51 -1.95
C GLU A 353 -22.88 -27.23 -3.22
N GLN A 354 -21.95 -28.17 -3.09
CA GLN A 354 -21.55 -29.05 -4.20
C GLN A 354 -22.57 -30.18 -4.35
N ILE A 355 -23.22 -30.24 -5.51
CA ILE A 355 -24.27 -31.22 -5.78
C ILE A 355 -24.23 -31.67 -7.25
N SER A 356 -24.56 -32.94 -7.50
CA SER A 356 -24.67 -33.47 -8.86
C SER A 356 -25.85 -32.82 -9.58
N LEU A 357 -25.60 -32.27 -10.77
CA LEU A 357 -26.62 -31.69 -11.65
C LEU A 357 -27.70 -32.72 -12.01
N ARG A 358 -27.29 -33.97 -12.24
CA ARG A 358 -28.22 -35.08 -12.50
C ARG A 358 -29.19 -35.24 -11.34
N ARG A 359 -28.68 -35.24 -10.10
CA ARG A 359 -29.51 -35.34 -8.89
C ARG A 359 -30.48 -34.18 -8.76
N ILE A 360 -30.07 -32.95 -9.07
CA ILE A 360 -30.99 -31.79 -9.05
C ILE A 360 -32.14 -32.01 -10.05
N ILE A 361 -31.83 -32.35 -11.31
CA ILE A 361 -32.84 -32.56 -12.35
C ILE A 361 -33.79 -33.71 -11.98
N ASP A 362 -33.27 -34.79 -11.40
CA ASP A 362 -34.07 -35.93 -10.95
C ASP A 362 -35.08 -35.50 -9.86
N ILE A 363 -34.60 -34.78 -8.83
CA ILE A 363 -35.46 -34.23 -7.78
C ILE A 363 -36.49 -33.26 -8.36
N THR A 364 -36.12 -32.41 -9.32
CA THR A 364 -37.06 -31.49 -9.98
C THR A 364 -38.21 -32.26 -10.64
N ILE A 365 -37.90 -33.30 -11.40
CA ILE A 365 -38.88 -34.10 -12.15
C ILE A 365 -39.79 -34.87 -11.18
N GLU A 366 -39.25 -35.46 -10.12
CA GLU A 366 -40.01 -36.22 -9.11
C GLU A 366 -41.06 -35.36 -8.38
N ASN A 367 -40.81 -34.05 -8.27
CA ASN A 367 -41.70 -33.12 -7.57
C ASN A 367 -42.75 -32.44 -8.47
N ILE A 368 -42.85 -32.82 -9.75
CA ILE A 368 -43.80 -32.23 -10.71
C ILE A 368 -44.79 -33.30 -11.18
N GLU A 369 -46.08 -32.99 -11.15
CA GLU A 369 -47.12 -33.84 -11.74
C GLU A 369 -47.04 -33.75 -13.27
N ILE A 370 -46.63 -34.84 -13.93
CA ILE A 370 -46.49 -34.92 -15.39
C ILE A 370 -47.76 -35.54 -15.97
N PRO A 371 -48.51 -34.81 -16.83
CA PRO A 371 -49.67 -35.37 -17.54
C PRO A 371 -49.29 -36.57 -18.42
N GLU A 372 -50.17 -37.58 -18.53
CA GLU A 372 -49.93 -38.81 -19.32
C GLU A 372 -49.52 -38.55 -20.78
N GLY A 373 -49.93 -37.41 -21.34
CA GLY A 373 -49.61 -36.98 -22.69
C GLY A 373 -48.19 -36.43 -22.91
N ILE A 374 -47.39 -36.26 -21.86
CA ILE A 374 -46.08 -35.61 -21.91
C ILE A 374 -44.96 -36.60 -21.60
N LYS A 375 -43.96 -36.69 -22.47
CA LYS A 375 -42.73 -37.48 -22.24
C LYS A 375 -41.54 -36.57 -21.93
N ILE A 376 -40.77 -36.90 -20.90
CA ILE A 376 -39.52 -36.19 -20.57
C ILE A 376 -38.33 -37.09 -20.90
N GLU A 377 -37.46 -36.61 -21.80
CA GLU A 377 -36.20 -37.25 -22.19
C GLU A 377 -35.03 -36.44 -21.62
N LYS A 378 -34.04 -37.10 -21.01
CA LYS A 378 -32.90 -36.42 -20.37
C LYS A 378 -31.57 -37.04 -20.76
N GLU A 379 -30.61 -36.18 -21.14
CA GLU A 379 -29.23 -36.54 -21.45
C GLU A 379 -28.29 -35.66 -20.61
N ILE A 380 -28.03 -36.10 -19.38
CA ILE A 380 -27.31 -35.32 -18.37
C ILE A 380 -26.02 -36.04 -17.98
N PRO A 381 -24.82 -35.57 -18.37
CA PRO A 381 -23.57 -36.12 -17.83
C PRO A 381 -23.49 -35.97 -16.31
N ASP A 382 -22.72 -36.82 -15.64
CA ASP A 382 -22.49 -36.70 -14.20
C ASP A 382 -21.52 -35.55 -13.93
N ILE A 383 -22.08 -34.39 -13.56
CA ILE A 383 -21.34 -33.16 -13.31
C ILE A 383 -21.74 -32.62 -11.94
N THR A 384 -20.76 -32.34 -11.10
CA THR A 384 -20.95 -31.62 -9.84
C THR A 384 -20.89 -30.11 -10.08
N ILE A 385 -21.82 -29.37 -9.48
CA ILE A 385 -21.91 -27.91 -9.56
C ILE A 385 -21.97 -27.29 -8.18
N ASN A 386 -21.41 -26.08 -8.03
CA ASN A 386 -21.44 -25.32 -6.77
C ASN A 386 -22.54 -24.25 -6.79
N VAL A 387 -23.75 -24.63 -6.37
CA VAL A 387 -24.97 -23.81 -6.49
C VAL A 387 -25.84 -23.87 -5.24
N ASP A 388 -26.76 -22.93 -5.10
CA ASP A 388 -27.84 -23.04 -4.11
C ASP A 388 -28.93 -23.99 -4.62
N ARG A 389 -28.99 -25.17 -4.01
CA ARG A 389 -29.85 -26.28 -4.46
C ARG A 389 -31.32 -25.87 -4.57
N GLU A 390 -31.87 -25.23 -3.54
CA GLU A 390 -33.29 -24.85 -3.51
C GLU A 390 -33.62 -23.83 -4.61
N GLN A 391 -32.73 -22.86 -4.82
CA GLN A 391 -32.92 -21.85 -5.86
C GLN A 391 -32.87 -22.47 -7.26
N ILE A 392 -31.94 -23.38 -7.52
CA ILE A 392 -31.84 -24.04 -8.83
C ILE A 392 -32.99 -25.01 -9.09
N LEU A 393 -33.42 -25.79 -8.07
CA LEU A 393 -34.62 -26.63 -8.17
C LEU A 393 -35.82 -25.79 -8.62
N ARG A 394 -36.01 -24.61 -8.04
CA ARG A 394 -37.08 -23.69 -8.41
C ARG A 394 -36.97 -23.16 -9.84
N VAL A 395 -35.76 -22.83 -10.30
CA VAL A 395 -35.52 -22.41 -11.69
C VAL A 395 -35.97 -23.51 -12.65
N PHE A 396 -35.51 -24.74 -12.43
CA PHE A 396 -35.82 -25.87 -13.30
C PHE A 396 -37.31 -26.23 -13.25
N SER A 397 -37.93 -26.23 -12.06
CA SER A 397 -39.36 -26.46 -11.93
C SER A 397 -40.18 -25.43 -12.71
N ASN A 398 -39.85 -24.14 -12.60
CA ASN A 398 -40.55 -23.10 -13.34
C ASN A 398 -40.43 -23.25 -14.87
N ILE A 399 -39.25 -23.65 -15.37
CA ILE A 399 -39.05 -23.88 -16.81
C ILE A 399 -39.86 -25.10 -17.27
N ILE A 400 -39.80 -26.21 -16.53
CA ILE A 400 -40.52 -27.45 -16.87
C ILE A 400 -42.04 -27.25 -16.79
N ILE A 401 -42.55 -26.61 -15.73
CA ILE A 401 -43.98 -26.30 -15.60
C ILE A 401 -44.43 -25.37 -16.73
N ASN A 402 -43.63 -24.39 -17.13
CA ASN A 402 -43.97 -23.53 -18.26
C ASN A 402 -44.04 -24.30 -19.58
N ALA A 403 -43.16 -25.28 -19.80
CA ALA A 403 -43.21 -26.17 -20.96
C ALA A 403 -44.46 -27.07 -20.92
N ILE A 404 -44.80 -27.66 -19.77
CA ILE A 404 -46.01 -28.47 -19.58
C ILE A 404 -47.26 -27.64 -19.87
N ASP A 405 -47.38 -26.44 -19.30
CA ASP A 405 -48.54 -25.56 -19.49
C ASP A 405 -48.73 -25.11 -20.95
N ALA A 406 -47.65 -25.10 -21.75
CA ALA A 406 -47.70 -24.68 -23.15
C ALA A 406 -48.27 -25.76 -24.07
N MET A 407 -48.34 -27.03 -23.66
CA MET A 407 -48.72 -28.15 -24.51
C MET A 407 -49.62 -29.17 -23.81
N LYS A 408 -50.62 -29.71 -24.53
CA LYS A 408 -51.50 -30.77 -23.99
C LYS A 408 -50.88 -32.17 -24.10
N ASN A 409 -50.16 -32.43 -25.19
CA ASN A 409 -49.41 -33.64 -25.45
C ASN A 409 -48.09 -33.24 -26.11
N GLY A 410 -46.99 -33.93 -25.81
CA GLY A 410 -45.70 -33.59 -26.42
C GLY A 410 -44.50 -34.18 -25.70
N LYS A 411 -43.33 -33.59 -25.95
CA LYS A 411 -42.08 -33.99 -25.30
C LYS A 411 -41.27 -32.80 -24.80
N ILE A 412 -40.57 -33.03 -23.68
CA ILE A 412 -39.56 -32.13 -23.12
C ILE A 412 -38.22 -32.86 -23.18
N THR A 413 -37.22 -32.27 -23.83
CA THR A 413 -35.86 -32.80 -23.90
C THR A 413 -34.94 -31.92 -23.06
N ILE A 414 -34.24 -32.52 -22.09
CA ILE A 414 -33.30 -31.84 -21.19
C ILE A 414 -31.88 -32.34 -21.49
N ILE A 415 -30.99 -31.45 -21.95
CA ILE A 415 -29.61 -31.80 -22.31
C ILE A 415 -28.66 -30.91 -21.53
N ALA A 416 -27.63 -31.49 -20.91
CA ALA A 416 -26.58 -30.72 -20.26
C ALA A 416 -25.20 -30.96 -20.91
N LYS A 417 -24.44 -29.89 -21.10
CA LYS A 417 -23.10 -29.92 -21.71
C LYS A 417 -22.09 -29.20 -20.81
N SER A 418 -21.01 -29.90 -20.49
CA SER A 418 -19.86 -29.34 -19.79
C SER A 418 -18.97 -28.58 -20.78
N LYS A 419 -18.76 -27.28 -20.56
CA LYS A 419 -17.76 -26.46 -21.28
C LYS A 419 -16.57 -26.18 -20.38
N THR A 420 -15.51 -25.55 -20.88
CA THR A 420 -14.26 -25.34 -20.13
C THR A 420 -14.46 -24.66 -18.78
N LYS A 421 -15.33 -23.64 -18.71
CA LYS A 421 -15.59 -22.84 -17.49
C LYS A 421 -17.05 -22.82 -17.03
N THR A 422 -17.96 -23.37 -17.82
CA THR A 422 -19.40 -23.26 -17.61
C THR A 422 -20.10 -24.57 -17.93
N ILE A 423 -21.34 -24.68 -17.48
CA ILE A 423 -22.24 -25.77 -17.79
C ILE A 423 -23.47 -25.16 -18.43
N GLU A 424 -23.87 -25.73 -19.56
CA GLU A 424 -25.02 -25.30 -20.34
C GLU A 424 -26.11 -26.37 -20.25
N ILE A 425 -27.32 -25.97 -19.89
CA ILE A 425 -28.46 -26.85 -19.65
C ILE A 425 -29.59 -26.35 -20.54
N GLU A 426 -30.01 -27.17 -21.48
CA GLU A 426 -31.04 -26.86 -22.46
C GLU A 426 -32.33 -27.61 -22.12
N PHE A 427 -33.44 -26.88 -21.99
CA PHE A 427 -34.79 -27.42 -21.86
C PHE A 427 -35.55 -27.10 -23.14
N THR A 428 -35.85 -28.12 -23.94
CA THR A 428 -36.53 -27.97 -25.24
C THR A 428 -37.92 -28.59 -25.20
N ASP A 429 -38.96 -27.83 -25.53
CA ASP A 429 -40.34 -28.34 -25.64
C ASP A 429 -40.83 -28.42 -27.08
N SER A 430 -41.81 -29.30 -27.31
CA SER A 430 -42.50 -29.47 -28.59
C SER A 430 -43.82 -28.68 -28.67
N GLY A 431 -43.97 -27.63 -27.87
CA GLY A 431 -45.16 -26.81 -27.82
C GLY A 431 -45.28 -25.83 -29.01
N PRO A 432 -46.32 -24.97 -29.02
CA PRO A 432 -46.60 -24.02 -30.11
C PRO A 432 -45.60 -22.86 -30.23
N GLY A 433 -44.58 -22.79 -29.36
CA GLY A 433 -43.61 -21.71 -29.37
C GLY A 433 -44.09 -20.46 -28.64
N ILE A 434 -43.22 -19.44 -28.63
CA ILE A 434 -43.48 -18.12 -28.07
C ILE A 434 -43.68 -17.12 -29.23
N PRO A 435 -44.78 -16.35 -29.26
CA PRO A 435 -44.97 -15.30 -30.27
C PRO A 435 -43.78 -14.34 -30.35
N LYS A 436 -43.33 -14.00 -31.57
CA LYS A 436 -42.09 -13.22 -31.80
C LYS A 436 -42.09 -11.87 -31.06
N ASP A 437 -43.25 -11.22 -30.99
CA ASP A 437 -43.48 -9.94 -30.30
C ASP A 437 -43.37 -10.02 -28.77
N LYS A 438 -43.30 -11.24 -28.21
CA LYS A 438 -43.30 -11.50 -26.76
C LYS A 438 -41.97 -12.03 -26.24
N ILE A 439 -41.12 -12.58 -27.10
CA ILE A 439 -39.84 -13.21 -26.72
C ILE A 439 -38.97 -12.27 -25.88
N ASP A 440 -38.85 -11.00 -26.29
CA ASP A 440 -38.01 -10.02 -25.59
C ASP A 440 -38.58 -9.58 -24.22
N LYS A 441 -39.85 -9.89 -23.98
CA LYS A 441 -40.58 -9.48 -22.76
C LYS A 441 -40.74 -10.59 -21.74
N ILE A 442 -40.49 -11.86 -22.09
CA ILE A 442 -40.81 -12.99 -21.19
C ILE A 442 -40.02 -12.99 -19.88
N PHE A 443 -38.86 -12.35 -19.85
CA PHE A 443 -38.04 -12.21 -18.65
C PHE A 443 -38.31 -10.91 -17.87
N GLN A 444 -39.16 -10.02 -18.40
CA GLN A 444 -39.58 -8.83 -17.68
C GLN A 444 -40.47 -9.25 -16.50
N PRO A 445 -40.25 -8.70 -15.30
CA PRO A 445 -41.14 -8.93 -14.17
C PRO A 445 -42.59 -8.63 -14.55
N LEU A 446 -43.50 -9.47 -14.05
CA LEU A 446 -44.96 -9.30 -14.18
C LEU A 446 -45.51 -9.51 -15.60
N PHE A 447 -44.66 -9.82 -16.59
CA PHE A 447 -45.11 -10.20 -17.93
C PHE A 447 -45.67 -11.62 -17.94
N THR A 448 -46.91 -11.78 -18.38
CA THR A 448 -47.56 -13.10 -18.53
C THR A 448 -48.56 -13.08 -19.69
N THR A 449 -48.66 -14.19 -20.40
CA THR A 449 -49.72 -14.45 -21.38
C THR A 449 -50.80 -15.39 -20.84
N LYS A 450 -50.60 -15.95 -19.64
CA LYS A 450 -51.53 -16.84 -18.97
C LYS A 450 -52.59 -16.03 -18.24
N SER A 451 -53.85 -16.42 -18.37
CA SER A 451 -54.99 -15.80 -17.67
C SER A 451 -54.91 -15.88 -16.14
N LYS A 452 -54.08 -16.78 -15.61
CA LYS A 452 -53.90 -17.05 -14.16
C LYS A 452 -52.42 -17.00 -13.70
N GLY A 453 -51.52 -16.39 -14.48
CA GLY A 453 -50.09 -16.33 -14.15
C GLY A 453 -49.65 -15.00 -13.54
N THR A 454 -48.78 -15.04 -12.53
CA THR A 454 -48.23 -13.83 -11.87
C THR A 454 -47.25 -13.06 -12.74
N GLY A 455 -46.63 -13.71 -13.73
CA GLY A 455 -45.56 -13.14 -14.55
C GLY A 455 -44.21 -13.00 -13.81
N LEU A 456 -44.10 -13.54 -12.59
CA LEU A 456 -42.87 -13.50 -11.80
C LEU A 456 -41.95 -14.71 -12.04
N GLY A 457 -42.47 -15.82 -12.58
CA GLY A 457 -41.72 -17.08 -12.69
C GLY A 457 -40.39 -16.95 -13.45
N LEU A 458 -40.42 -16.47 -14.69
CA LEU A 458 -39.23 -16.37 -15.54
C LEU A 458 -38.30 -15.22 -15.14
N SER A 459 -38.83 -14.12 -14.61
CA SER A 459 -38.03 -13.01 -14.08
C SER A 459 -37.29 -13.40 -12.79
N ILE A 460 -37.92 -14.19 -11.92
CA ILE A 460 -37.24 -14.84 -10.78
C ILE A 460 -36.16 -15.78 -11.30
N CYS A 461 -36.45 -16.62 -12.30
CA CYS A 461 -35.44 -17.53 -12.86
C CYS A 461 -34.19 -16.79 -13.35
N LYS A 462 -34.39 -15.69 -14.10
CA LYS A 462 -33.29 -14.83 -14.55
C LYS A 462 -32.49 -14.26 -13.38
N THR A 463 -33.17 -13.70 -12.38
CA THR A 463 -32.51 -13.14 -11.19
C THR A 463 -31.69 -14.20 -10.44
N LEU A 464 -32.24 -15.41 -10.23
CA LEU A 464 -31.55 -16.48 -9.53
C LEU A 464 -30.31 -16.95 -10.30
N ILE A 465 -30.42 -17.13 -11.62
CA ILE A 465 -29.29 -17.57 -12.46
C ILE A 465 -28.19 -16.49 -12.56
N GLU A 466 -28.56 -15.21 -12.71
CA GLU A 466 -27.60 -14.09 -12.69
C GLU A 466 -26.89 -13.98 -11.34
N LYS A 467 -27.60 -14.21 -10.22
CA LYS A 467 -27.00 -14.25 -8.88
C LYS A 467 -25.96 -15.35 -8.74
N HIS A 468 -26.12 -16.46 -9.45
CA HIS A 468 -25.13 -17.55 -9.52
C HIS A 468 -23.96 -17.24 -10.45
N GLY A 469 -23.93 -16.08 -11.12
CA GLY A 469 -22.92 -15.70 -12.12
C GLY A 469 -23.19 -16.33 -13.50
N GLY A 470 -24.42 -16.80 -13.72
CA GLY A 470 -24.86 -17.47 -14.94
C GLY A 470 -25.66 -16.57 -15.89
N GLY A 471 -26.27 -17.20 -16.90
CA GLY A 471 -27.22 -16.54 -17.81
C GLY A 471 -28.37 -17.47 -18.21
N ILE A 472 -29.55 -16.90 -18.46
CA ILE A 472 -30.69 -17.62 -19.02
C ILE A 472 -31.13 -16.96 -20.34
N SER A 473 -31.46 -17.76 -21.34
CA SER A 473 -31.94 -17.27 -22.63
C SER A 473 -33.00 -18.21 -23.20
N VAL A 474 -33.74 -17.72 -24.21
CA VAL A 474 -34.74 -18.50 -24.92
C VAL A 474 -34.53 -18.38 -26.43
N LYS A 475 -34.84 -19.44 -27.17
CA LYS A 475 -35.02 -19.43 -28.63
C LYS A 475 -36.33 -20.10 -28.99
N ASN A 476 -36.90 -19.74 -30.13
CA ASN A 476 -38.10 -20.38 -30.68
C ASN A 476 -37.74 -21.24 -31.92
N ASN A 477 -38.59 -22.21 -32.27
CA ASN A 477 -38.42 -23.21 -33.33
C ASN A 477 -37.25 -24.21 -33.14
N PRO A 478 -37.33 -25.17 -32.19
CA PRO A 478 -38.34 -25.33 -31.12
C PRO A 478 -38.13 -24.35 -29.96
N THR A 479 -39.10 -24.24 -29.05
CA THR A 479 -38.91 -23.47 -27.80
C THR A 479 -37.78 -24.12 -27.01
N ARG A 480 -36.72 -23.36 -26.76
CA ARG A 480 -35.54 -23.83 -26.03
C ARG A 480 -35.13 -22.79 -25.01
N PHE A 481 -35.21 -23.15 -23.74
CA PHE A 481 -34.59 -22.40 -22.66
C PHE A 481 -33.17 -22.92 -22.42
N THR A 482 -32.19 -22.03 -22.43
CA THR A 482 -30.79 -22.34 -22.16
C THR A 482 -30.35 -21.65 -20.88
N VAL A 483 -29.95 -22.44 -19.89
CA VAL A 483 -29.39 -21.99 -18.61
C VAL A 483 -27.88 -22.25 -18.62
N ILE A 484 -27.10 -21.22 -18.32
CA ILE A 484 -25.64 -21.28 -18.23
C ILE A 484 -25.25 -21.01 -16.79
N LEU A 485 -24.47 -21.90 -16.18
CA LEU A 485 -23.94 -21.75 -14.83
C LEU A 485 -22.41 -21.89 -14.84
N PRO A 486 -21.67 -21.17 -13.98
CA PRO A 486 -20.26 -21.46 -13.75
C PRO A 486 -20.10 -22.85 -13.13
N LYS A 487 -18.99 -23.52 -13.47
CA LYS A 487 -18.63 -24.82 -12.87
C LYS A 487 -18.41 -24.71 -11.36
#